data_AF-A0A1Y4J309-F1
#
_entry.id   AF-A0A1Y4J309-F1
#
_cell.length_a   1.000
_cell.length_b   1.000
_cell.length_c   1.000
_cell.angle_alpha   90.00
_cell.angle_beta   90.00
_cell.angle_gamma   90.00
#
_symmetry.space_group_name_H-M   'P 1'
#
loop_
_entity.id
_entity.type
_entity.pdbx_description
1 polymer ?
#
loop_
_entity_poly.entity_id
_entity_poly.type
_entity_poly.pdbx_seq_one_letter_code
_entity_poly.pdbx_strand_id
1 'polypeptide(L)'
;MATLLLRLAAPLQSWGIDSKFETRKTNREPTKSGVVGLLAAALGLRRDEEALLQQLNTLRFGVRVDQEGSLLMDYHTANNPTPEEIRSARKDEKKVTAPYVTKRYYLSDAVFLVGLESKDTDFLRSLEHALTHPVYPLFLEQTQKIE
;
A
#
# COMPACT_ATOMS: atom_id res chain seq x y z
N MET A 1 -20.88 -16.42 13.66
CA MET A 1 -20.11 -15.28 13.13
C MET A 1 -19.57 -15.70 11.78
N ALA A 2 -19.58 -14.82 10.79
CA ALA A 2 -19.10 -15.11 9.45
C ALA A 2 -17.74 -14.43 9.23
N THR A 3 -16.92 -15.03 8.38
CA THR A 3 -15.56 -14.55 8.09
C THR A 3 -15.34 -14.51 6.58
N LEU A 4 -14.95 -13.33 6.08
CA LEU A 4 -14.46 -13.16 4.72
C LEU A 4 -12.95 -13.44 4.71
N LEU A 5 -12.51 -14.32 3.81
CA LEU A 5 -11.10 -14.70 3.66
C LEU A 5 -10.52 -14.10 2.39
N LEU A 6 -9.39 -13.41 2.52
CA LEU A 6 -8.69 -12.75 1.43
C LEU A 6 -7.29 -13.35 1.29
N ARG A 7 -6.94 -13.80 0.08
CA ARG A 7 -5.57 -14.20 -0.25
C ARG A 7 -4.82 -13.00 -0.80
N LEU A 8 -3.77 -12.56 -0.10
CA LEU A 8 -2.88 -11.49 -0.50
C LEU A 8 -1.57 -12.10 -1.01
N ALA A 9 -1.47 -12.27 -2.32
CA ALA A 9 -0.31 -12.83 -3.00
C ALA A 9 0.07 -11.94 -4.18
N ALA A 10 1.30 -11.44 -4.16
CA ALA A 10 1.88 -10.64 -5.24
C ALA A 10 3.41 -10.76 -5.21
N PRO A 11 4.10 -10.52 -6.34
CA PRO A 11 5.55 -10.57 -6.41
C PRO A 11 6.22 -9.62 -5.41
N LEU A 12 5.65 -8.44 -5.23
CA LEU A 12 6.07 -7.42 -4.26
C LEU A 12 4.86 -6.92 -3.47
N GLN A 13 5.04 -6.70 -2.17
CA GLN A 13 4.04 -6.13 -1.27
C GLN A 13 4.68 -5.11 -0.33
N SER A 14 3.91 -4.13 0.16
CA SER A 14 4.39 -3.18 1.17
C SER A 14 3.28 -2.77 2.14
N TRP A 15 3.51 -3.02 3.43
CA TRP A 15 2.57 -2.82 4.53
C TRP A 15 3.13 -1.81 5.52
N GLY A 16 3.13 -0.54 5.14
CA GLY A 16 3.73 0.53 5.94
C GLY A 16 3.01 0.81 7.27
N ILE A 17 3.78 1.03 8.34
CA ILE A 17 3.31 1.44 9.67
C ILE A 17 3.82 2.84 10.03
N ASP A 18 5.06 3.16 9.64
CA ASP A 18 5.71 4.40 10.00
C ASP A 18 6.62 4.87 8.85
N SER A 19 6.42 6.10 8.40
CA SER A 19 7.15 6.65 7.26
C SER A 19 7.50 8.11 7.47
N LYS A 20 8.28 8.39 8.51
CA LYS A 20 8.97 9.68 8.62
C LYS A 20 10.24 9.60 7.77
N PHE A 21 10.43 10.58 6.88
CA PHE A 21 11.62 10.79 6.04
C PHE A 21 11.79 9.85 4.83
N GLU A 22 13.02 9.79 4.30
CA GLU A 22 13.46 9.13 3.06
C GLU A 22 13.42 7.60 3.10
N THR A 23 13.15 7.00 4.26
CA THR A 23 13.03 5.55 4.42
C THR A 23 11.58 5.13 4.60
N ARG A 24 11.05 4.34 3.67
CA ARG A 24 9.71 3.74 3.74
C ARG A 24 9.85 2.29 4.20
N LYS A 25 9.53 2.01 5.48
CA LYS A 25 9.56 0.66 6.05
C LYS A 25 8.27 -0.09 5.71
N THR A 26 8.38 -1.39 5.49
CA THR A 26 7.24 -2.33 5.47
C THR A 26 7.26 -3.17 6.73
N ASN A 27 6.09 -3.51 7.25
CA ASN A 27 5.96 -4.57 8.24
C ASN A 27 6.13 -5.96 7.59
N ARG A 28 6.34 -6.99 8.41
CA ARG A 28 6.43 -8.39 7.94
C ARG A 28 5.07 -8.99 7.60
N GLU A 29 4.00 -8.46 8.17
CA GLU A 29 2.61 -8.89 7.92
C GLU A 29 1.72 -7.71 7.49
N PRO A 30 0.65 -7.98 6.72
CA PRO A 30 -0.39 -7.01 6.39
C PRO A 30 -0.93 -6.27 7.61
N THR A 31 -1.03 -4.95 7.49
CA THR A 31 -1.61 -4.10 8.52
C THR A 31 -3.13 -4.03 8.36
N LYS A 32 -3.86 -3.90 9.48
CA LYS A 32 -5.32 -3.70 9.45
C LYS A 32 -5.68 -2.46 8.62
N SER A 33 -4.95 -1.36 8.77
CA SER A 33 -5.17 -0.13 8.01
C SER A 33 -4.94 -0.29 6.51
N GLY A 34 -3.91 -1.06 6.11
CA GLY A 34 -3.65 -1.36 4.70
C GLY A 34 -4.79 -2.15 4.05
N VAL A 35 -5.28 -3.19 4.74
CA VAL A 35 -6.41 -3.99 4.25
C VAL A 35 -7.73 -3.20 4.28
N VAL A 36 -7.98 -2.38 5.30
CA VAL A 36 -9.13 -1.47 5.31
C VAL A 36 -9.07 -0.47 4.15
N GLY A 37 -7.88 0.06 3.83
CA GLY A 37 -7.68 0.90 2.65
C GLY A 37 -7.98 0.18 1.33
N LEU A 38 -7.59 -1.09 1.22
CA LEU A 38 -7.91 -1.94 0.07
C LEU A 38 -9.43 -2.13 -0.08
N LEU A 39 -10.14 -2.42 1.01
CA LEU A 39 -11.61 -2.55 1.02
C LEU A 39 -12.29 -1.22 0.67
N ALA A 40 -11.80 -0.11 1.20
CA ALA A 40 -12.29 1.22 0.89
C ALA A 40 -12.12 1.55 -0.60
N ALA A 41 -10.98 1.18 -1.20
CA ALA A 41 -10.73 1.34 -2.63
C ALA A 41 -11.69 0.47 -3.47
N ALA A 42 -11.93 -0.78 -3.06
CA ALA A 42 -12.88 -1.66 -3.72
C ALA A 42 -14.30 -1.09 -3.70
N LEU A 43 -14.72 -0.53 -2.56
CA LEU A 43 -16.01 0.14 -2.37
C LEU A 43 -16.12 1.51 -3.08
N GLY A 44 -15.02 2.07 -3.57
CA GLY A 44 -15.01 3.39 -4.22
C GLY A 44 -15.02 4.57 -3.26
N LEU A 45 -14.67 4.37 -1.98
CA LEU A 45 -14.74 5.42 -0.98
C LEU A 45 -13.73 6.54 -1.22
N ARG A 46 -14.19 7.76 -1.04
CA ARG A 46 -13.34 8.93 -0.96
C ARG A 46 -12.77 9.08 0.44
N ARG A 47 -11.68 9.85 0.55
CA ARG A 47 -10.94 10.03 1.82
C ARG A 47 -11.71 10.78 2.90
N ASP A 48 -12.76 11.49 2.52
CA ASP A 48 -13.65 12.28 3.38
C ASP A 48 -14.84 11.46 3.93
N GLU A 49 -15.02 10.21 3.53
CA GLU A 49 -16.13 9.35 3.96
C GLU A 49 -15.84 8.62 5.28
N GLU A 50 -15.74 9.39 6.37
CA GLU A 50 -15.34 8.89 7.70
C GLU A 50 -16.27 7.81 8.28
N ALA A 51 -17.59 7.93 8.05
CA ALA A 51 -18.57 7.00 8.63
C ALA A 51 -18.38 5.56 8.13
N LEU A 52 -18.14 5.37 6.83
CA LEU A 52 -17.93 4.03 6.27
C LEU A 52 -16.54 3.48 6.60
N LEU A 53 -15.53 4.36 6.70
CA LEU A 53 -14.22 3.97 7.24
C LEU A 53 -14.31 3.49 8.69
N GLN A 54 -15.10 4.15 9.53
CA GLN A 54 -15.37 3.70 10.90
C GLN A 54 -16.04 2.33 10.91
N GLN A 55 -17.01 2.09 10.02
CA GLN A 55 -17.66 0.78 9.89
C GLN A 55 -16.65 -0.31 9.51
N LEU A 56 -15.79 -0.09 8.52
CA LEU A 56 -14.72 -1.03 8.14
C LEU A 56 -13.76 -1.31 9.31
N ASN A 57 -13.48 -0.30 10.14
CA ASN A 57 -12.62 -0.46 11.30
C ASN A 57 -13.24 -1.32 12.42
N THR A 58 -14.56 -1.55 12.42
CA THR A 58 -15.21 -2.46 13.39
C THR A 58 -14.93 -3.93 13.12
N LEU A 59 -14.48 -4.29 11.91
CA LEU A 59 -14.18 -5.66 11.52
C LEU A 59 -13.07 -6.25 12.41
N ARG A 60 -13.28 -7.49 12.85
CA ARG A 60 -12.21 -8.28 13.50
C ARG A 60 -11.24 -8.75 12.42
N PHE A 61 -9.96 -8.53 12.67
CA PHE A 61 -8.90 -8.75 11.70
C PHE A 61 -7.95 -9.82 12.21
N GLY A 62 -7.66 -10.81 11.37
CA GLY A 62 -6.66 -11.84 11.63
C GLY A 62 -5.82 -12.08 10.39
N VAL A 63 -4.55 -12.45 10.58
CA VAL A 63 -3.61 -12.77 9.51
C VAL A 63 -2.99 -14.13 9.79
N ARG A 64 -2.97 -14.98 8.77
CA ARG A 64 -2.14 -16.17 8.71
C ARG A 64 -1.07 -15.95 7.65
N VAL A 65 0.18 -16.19 8.03
CA VAL A 65 1.32 -16.13 7.12
C VAL A 65 1.45 -17.50 6.47
N ASP A 66 1.19 -17.58 5.16
CA ASP A 66 1.34 -18.80 4.39
C ASP A 66 2.78 -18.90 3.84
N GLN A 67 3.35 -17.76 3.46
CA GLN A 67 4.72 -17.62 3.02
C GLN A 67 5.26 -16.25 3.48
N GLU A 68 6.32 -16.26 4.30
CA GLU A 68 6.90 -15.03 4.87
C GLU A 68 7.47 -14.08 3.81
N GLY A 69 7.95 -14.63 2.70
CA GLY A 69 8.72 -13.89 1.69
C GLY A 69 10.07 -13.41 2.21
N SER A 70 10.71 -12.53 1.44
CA SER A 70 11.99 -11.92 1.79
C SER A 70 11.93 -10.40 1.72
N LEU A 71 12.68 -9.72 2.58
CA LEU A 71 12.73 -8.27 2.59
C LEU A 71 13.62 -7.76 1.46
N LEU A 72 13.07 -6.94 0.58
CA LEU A 72 13.76 -6.28 -0.51
C LEU A 72 13.84 -4.77 -0.25
N MET A 73 15.00 -4.18 -0.48
CA MET A 73 15.20 -2.73 -0.43
C MET A 73 15.38 -2.21 -1.85
N ASP A 74 14.47 -1.35 -2.27
CA ASP A 74 14.53 -0.59 -3.51
C ASP A 74 15.22 0.77 -3.28
N TYR A 75 16.19 1.09 -4.14
CA TYR A 75 16.87 2.39 -4.17
C TYR A 75 16.20 3.27 -5.22
N HIS A 76 15.35 4.18 -4.76
CA HIS A 76 14.42 4.90 -5.62
C HIS A 76 14.83 6.38 -5.73
N THR A 77 15.09 6.85 -6.94
CA THR A 77 15.48 8.25 -7.21
C THR A 77 14.37 9.00 -7.94
N ALA A 78 14.12 10.25 -7.54
CA ALA A 78 13.17 11.16 -8.16
C ALA A 78 13.84 12.49 -8.50
N ASN A 79 13.30 13.23 -9.47
CA ASN A 79 13.83 14.51 -9.95
C ASN A 79 15.28 14.42 -10.41
N ASN A 80 15.61 13.37 -11.17
CA ASN A 80 16.95 13.20 -11.71
C ASN A 80 17.21 14.28 -12.78
N PRO A 81 18.29 15.07 -12.66
CA PRO A 81 18.54 16.19 -13.57
C PRO A 81 18.81 15.67 -14.98
N THR A 82 18.23 16.34 -15.97
CA THR A 82 18.44 16.06 -17.38
C THR A 82 19.85 16.45 -17.83
N PRO A 83 20.38 15.85 -18.92
CA PRO A 83 21.68 16.24 -19.46
C PRO A 83 21.80 17.74 -19.79
N GLU A 84 20.69 18.39 -20.15
CA GLU A 84 20.64 19.83 -20.45
C GLU A 84 20.77 20.68 -19.19
N GLU A 85 20.07 20.34 -18.12
CA GLU A 85 20.17 21.00 -16.81
C GLU A 85 21.57 20.85 -16.21
N ILE A 86 22.21 19.69 -16.40
CA ILE A 86 23.60 19.47 -15.99
C ILE A 86 24.54 20.38 -16.79
N ARG A 87 24.34 20.51 -18.10
CA ARG A 87 25.18 21.35 -18.97
C ARG A 87 25.00 22.84 -18.67
N SER A 88 23.77 23.30 -18.46
CA SER A 88 23.49 24.70 -18.13
C SER A 88 24.06 25.07 -16.75
N ALA A 89 23.88 24.21 -15.75
CA ALA A 89 24.45 24.43 -14.42
C ALA A 89 25.99 24.51 -14.47
N ARG A 90 26.66 23.65 -15.24
CA ARG A 90 28.12 23.71 -15.41
C ARG A 90 28.58 24.98 -16.12
N LYS A 91 27.85 25.43 -17.14
CA LYS A 91 28.17 26.67 -17.89
C LYS A 91 28.02 27.91 -17.01
N ASP A 92 27.03 27.92 -16.14
CA ASP A 92 26.75 29.01 -15.18
C ASP A 92 27.57 28.90 -13.87
N GLU A 93 28.50 27.93 -13.77
CA GLU A 93 29.23 27.59 -12.52
C GLU A 93 28.30 27.33 -11.31
N LYS A 94 27.06 26.90 -11.57
CA LYS A 94 26.06 26.53 -10.56
C LYS A 94 26.13 25.05 -10.21
N LYS A 95 25.74 24.73 -8.98
CA LYS A 95 25.61 23.36 -8.51
C LYS A 95 24.39 22.69 -9.16
N VAL A 96 24.57 21.49 -9.70
CA VAL A 96 23.48 20.65 -10.20
C VAL A 96 22.61 20.22 -9.01
N THR A 97 21.28 20.35 -9.15
CA THR A 97 20.32 19.85 -8.15
C THR A 97 20.50 18.34 -8.00
N ALA A 98 20.77 17.88 -6.78
CA ALA A 98 20.89 16.46 -6.52
C ALA A 98 19.51 15.78 -6.60
N PRO A 99 19.42 14.56 -7.16
CA PRO A 99 18.17 13.81 -7.18
C PRO A 99 17.71 13.52 -5.74
N TYR A 100 16.39 13.51 -5.54
CA TYR A 100 15.81 13.08 -4.28
C TYR A 100 15.86 11.55 -4.19
N VAL A 101 16.47 11.03 -3.13
CA VAL A 101 16.67 9.59 -2.95
C VAL A 101 15.78 9.08 -1.84
N THR A 102 15.05 7.99 -2.10
CA THR A 102 14.28 7.27 -1.10
C THR A 102 14.66 5.80 -1.09
N LYS A 103 14.70 5.21 0.11
CA LYS A 103 14.90 3.76 0.31
C LYS A 103 13.55 3.15 0.67
N ARG A 104 13.05 2.25 -0.16
CA ARG A 104 11.72 1.67 -0.01
C ARG A 104 11.83 0.18 0.24
N TYR A 105 11.20 -0.28 1.32
CA TYR A 105 11.22 -1.69 1.68
C TYR A 105 9.94 -2.38 1.22
N TYR A 106 10.13 -3.54 0.60
CA TYR A 106 9.07 -4.42 0.08
C TYR A 106 9.26 -5.83 0.61
N LEU A 107 8.18 -6.59 0.69
CA LEU A 107 8.21 -8.04 0.84
C LEU A 107 8.11 -8.66 -0.55
N SER A 108 9.12 -9.43 -0.92
CA SER A 108 9.16 -10.20 -2.16
C SER A 108 8.66 -11.61 -1.91
N ASP A 109 7.82 -12.10 -2.82
CA ASP A 109 7.29 -13.47 -2.81
C ASP A 109 6.64 -13.84 -1.46
N ALA A 110 5.83 -12.93 -0.91
CA ALA A 110 5.07 -13.16 0.31
C ALA A 110 3.62 -13.56 -0.02
N VAL A 111 3.04 -14.42 0.81
CA VAL A 111 1.64 -14.86 0.69
C VAL A 111 0.98 -14.85 2.07
N PHE A 112 -0.14 -14.14 2.16
CA PHE A 112 -0.92 -14.03 3.39
C PHE A 112 -2.37 -14.43 3.14
N LEU A 113 -2.97 -15.05 4.17
CA LEU A 113 -4.41 -15.21 4.27
C LEU A 113 -4.94 -14.26 5.35
N VAL A 114 -5.79 -13.33 4.97
CA VAL A 114 -6.42 -12.37 5.87
C VAL A 114 -7.86 -12.78 6.13
N GLY A 115 -8.24 -12.80 7.41
CA GLY A 115 -9.61 -13.02 7.84
C GLY A 115 -10.25 -11.73 8.37
N LEU A 116 -11.45 -11.42 7.86
CA LEU A 116 -12.29 -10.32 8.29
C LEU A 116 -13.60 -10.88 8.85
N GLU A 117 -13.77 -10.80 10.15
CA GLU A 117 -14.95 -11.34 10.84
C GLU A 117 -15.93 -10.22 11.24
N SER A 118 -17.21 -10.46 10.99
CA SER A 118 -18.33 -9.62 11.40
C SER A 118 -19.54 -10.44 11.81
N LYS A 119 -20.42 -9.84 12.62
CA LYS A 119 -21.78 -10.36 12.85
C LYS A 119 -22.71 -10.06 11.68
N ASP A 120 -22.44 -8.97 10.96
CA ASP A 120 -23.21 -8.54 9.79
C ASP A 120 -22.71 -9.29 8.55
N THR A 121 -23.50 -10.30 8.14
CA THR A 121 -23.14 -11.16 7.00
C THR A 121 -23.42 -10.46 5.67
N ASP A 122 -24.42 -9.59 5.61
CA ASP A 122 -24.77 -8.85 4.40
C ASP A 122 -23.70 -7.81 4.07
N PHE A 123 -23.12 -7.19 5.10
CA PHE A 123 -21.96 -6.34 4.94
C PHE A 123 -20.73 -7.12 4.44
N LEU A 124 -20.46 -8.33 4.95
CA LEU A 124 -19.35 -9.14 4.41
C LEU A 124 -19.58 -9.54 2.94
N ARG A 125 -20.83 -9.82 2.55
CA ARG A 125 -21.19 -10.10 1.16
C ARG A 125 -21.02 -8.88 0.26
N SER A 126 -21.33 -7.68 0.74
CA SER A 126 -21.10 -6.45 -0.04
C SER A 126 -19.61 -6.18 -0.24
N LEU A 127 -18.77 -6.46 0.76
CA LEU A 127 -17.31 -6.38 0.64
C LEU A 127 -16.76 -7.40 -0.36
N GLU A 128 -17.23 -8.64 -0.31
CA GLU A 128 -16.88 -9.68 -1.30
C GLU A 128 -17.24 -9.24 -2.73
N HIS A 129 -18.44 -8.70 -2.91
CA HIS A 129 -18.88 -8.18 -4.20
C HIS A 129 -18.00 -7.01 -4.69
N ALA A 130 -17.68 -6.06 -3.80
CA ALA A 130 -16.81 -4.93 -4.13
C ALA A 130 -15.39 -5.39 -4.50
N LEU A 131 -14.85 -6.40 -3.83
CA LEU A 131 -13.51 -6.93 -4.15
C LEU A 131 -13.45 -7.63 -5.51
N THR A 132 -14.57 -8.19 -5.98
CA THR A 132 -14.69 -8.80 -7.32
C THR A 132 -15.05 -7.79 -8.40
N HIS A 133 -15.62 -6.63 -8.02
CA HIS A 133 -16.02 -5.54 -8.92
C HIS A 133 -15.50 -4.19 -8.40
N PRO A 134 -14.17 -4.01 -8.29
CA PRO A 134 -13.61 -2.88 -7.59
C PRO A 134 -13.80 -1.57 -8.37
N VAL A 135 -14.19 -0.51 -7.65
CA VAL A 135 -14.32 0.83 -8.24
C VAL A 135 -12.96 1.44 -8.56
N TYR A 136 -11.99 1.28 -7.66
CA TYR A 136 -10.60 1.69 -7.88
C TYR A 136 -9.67 0.48 -8.04
N PRO A 137 -8.56 0.61 -8.79
CA PRO A 137 -7.56 -0.46 -8.89
C PRO A 137 -7.06 -0.89 -7.51
N LEU A 138 -7.02 -2.20 -7.29
CA LEU A 138 -6.56 -2.80 -6.05
C LEU A 138 -5.07 -3.12 -6.15
N PHE A 139 -4.30 -2.67 -5.16
CA PHE A 139 -2.85 -2.86 -5.13
C PHE A 139 -2.40 -3.22 -3.70
N LEU A 140 -1.32 -3.99 -3.58
CA LEU A 140 -0.75 -4.47 -2.30
C LEU A 140 0.51 -3.68 -1.90
N GLU A 141 0.63 -2.47 -2.42
CA GLU A 141 1.77 -1.57 -2.25
C GLU A 141 1.30 -0.16 -1.87
N GLN A 142 2.23 0.73 -1.56
CA GLN A 142 1.87 2.14 -1.37
C GLN A 142 1.74 2.83 -2.73
N THR A 143 0.55 3.35 -3.07
CA THR A 143 0.39 4.22 -4.24
C THR A 143 1.27 5.45 -4.07
N GLN A 144 2.13 5.72 -5.04
CA GLN A 144 2.81 7.00 -5.09
C GLN A 144 1.76 8.07 -5.35
N LYS A 145 1.69 9.09 -4.49
CA LYS A 145 1.20 10.39 -4.94
C LYS A 145 2.18 10.83 -6.03
N ILE A 146 1.73 10.77 -7.28
CA ILE A 146 2.33 11.58 -8.34
C ILE A 146 1.71 12.96 -8.11
N GLU A 147 2.47 13.85 -7.47
CA GLU A 147 2.16 15.28 -7.43
C GLU A 147 2.69 15.97 -8.69
#